data_AF-T0S2K9-F1
#
_entry.id   AF-T0S2K9-F1
#
_cell.length_a   1.000
_cell.length_b   1.000
_cell.length_c   1.000
_cell.angle_alpha   90.00
_cell.angle_beta   90.00
_cell.angle_gamma   90.00
#
_symmetry.space_group_name_H-M   'P 1'
#
loop_
_entity.id
_entity.type
_entity.pdbx_description
1 polymer ?
#
loop_
_entity_poly.entity_id
_entity_poly.type
_entity_poly.pdbx_seq_one_letter_code
_entity_poly.pdbx_strand_id
1 'polypeptide(L)'
;MTFILLSTPTMANKFQFNFNIGQDTADDGEERSGTATLVRFGLSTTPKTMFRLNTAFTYQSGSNSFSQGDFTLGPYIYPLAYMGRKTPGQPFLFAEGKIGFGSMAKKSRTDSGFGMGAGIDLQMFKNSGFTFSVEQHSASESSTRLWFGFYWR
;
A
#
# COMPACT_ATOMS: atom_id res chain seq x y z
N MET A 1 11.03 -28.30 -33.06
CA MET A 1 11.23 -27.05 -32.32
C MET A 1 9.85 -26.65 -31.79
N THR A 2 9.56 -26.97 -30.52
CA THR A 2 8.23 -26.81 -29.94
C THR A 2 8.13 -25.40 -29.35
N PHE A 3 7.32 -24.55 -29.97
CA PHE A 3 6.97 -23.25 -29.40
C PHE A 3 6.10 -23.48 -28.16
N ILE A 4 6.66 -23.21 -26.99
CA ILE A 4 5.87 -23.08 -25.77
C ILE A 4 5.14 -21.76 -25.89
N LEU A 5 3.88 -21.80 -26.32
CA LEU A 5 2.95 -20.70 -26.10
C LEU A 5 2.84 -20.52 -24.58
N LEU A 6 3.48 -19.47 -24.06
CA LEU A 6 3.14 -18.88 -22.77
C LEU A 6 1.70 -18.37 -22.86
N SER A 7 0.73 -19.25 -22.66
CA SER A 7 -0.61 -18.82 -22.30
C SER A 7 -0.49 -18.15 -20.94
N THR A 8 -0.51 -16.82 -20.92
CA THR A 8 -0.69 -16.06 -19.68
C THR A 8 -1.92 -16.61 -18.98
N PRO A 9 -1.81 -17.23 -17.79
CA PRO A 9 -2.99 -17.66 -17.08
C PRO A 9 -3.84 -16.42 -16.80
N THR A 10 -5.16 -16.55 -16.93
CA THR A 10 -6.20 -15.58 -16.57
C THR A 10 -6.15 -15.24 -15.07
N MET A 11 -5.06 -14.62 -14.62
CA MET A 11 -4.79 -14.15 -13.26
C MET A 11 -5.50 -12.82 -12.96
N ALA A 12 -5.87 -12.07 -14.01
CA ALA A 12 -6.45 -10.73 -13.88
C ALA A 12 -7.67 -10.72 -12.93
N ASN A 13 -8.58 -11.70 -13.03
CA ASN A 13 -9.80 -11.71 -12.20
C ASN A 13 -9.60 -12.07 -10.71
N LYS A 14 -8.39 -12.40 -10.26
CA LYS A 14 -8.13 -12.86 -8.88
C LYS A 14 -7.41 -11.84 -8.00
N PHE A 15 -6.87 -10.77 -8.58
CA PHE A 15 -6.06 -9.81 -7.86
C PHE A 15 -6.45 -8.37 -8.18
N GLN A 16 -6.18 -7.48 -7.23
CA GLN A 16 -6.20 -6.03 -7.44
C GLN A 16 -4.76 -5.54 -7.38
N PHE A 17 -4.31 -4.88 -8.44
CA PHE A 17 -3.04 -4.16 -8.46
C PHE A 17 -3.28 -2.73 -7.98
N ASN A 18 -2.37 -2.21 -7.17
CA ASN A 18 -2.44 -0.86 -6.63
C ASN A 18 -1.12 -0.14 -6.86
N PHE A 19 -1.19 1.07 -7.40
CA PHE A 19 -0.07 2.01 -7.47
C PHE A 19 -0.45 3.25 -6.67
N ASN A 20 0.30 3.57 -5.62
CA ASN A 20 0.02 4.72 -4.78
C ASN A 20 1.24 5.62 -4.68
N ILE A 21 1.01 6.91 -4.67
CA ILE A 21 1.96 7.92 -4.25
C ILE A 21 1.50 8.48 -2.91
N GLY A 22 2.44 8.96 -2.11
CA GLY A 22 2.09 9.45 -0.80
C GLY A 22 3.11 10.38 -0.18
N GLN A 23 2.74 10.87 0.99
CA GLN A 23 3.61 11.64 1.86
C GLN A 23 3.68 10.95 3.22
N ASP A 24 4.86 10.98 3.82
CA ASP A 24 5.17 10.43 5.13
C ASP A 24 5.68 11.57 6.02
N THR A 25 4.90 11.94 7.02
CA THR A 25 5.25 12.96 8.00
C THR A 25 5.55 12.28 9.33
N ALA A 26 6.81 12.38 9.76
CA ALA A 26 7.25 11.87 11.06
C ALA A 26 6.48 12.56 12.20
N ASP A 27 6.20 11.81 13.26
CA ASP A 27 5.59 12.36 14.47
C ASP A 27 6.62 13.22 15.26
N ASP A 28 6.13 14.03 16.20
CA ASP A 28 6.99 14.88 17.01
C ASP A 28 7.96 14.04 17.88
N GLY A 29 9.24 14.38 17.82
CA GLY A 29 10.30 13.71 18.58
C GLY A 29 11.07 12.64 17.81
N GLU A 30 10.69 12.36 16.57
CA GLU A 30 11.43 11.44 15.69
C GLU A 30 12.71 12.06 15.13
N GLU A 31 13.68 11.21 14.77
CA GLU A 31 14.98 11.65 14.26
C GLU A 31 14.88 12.39 12.91
N ARG A 32 13.89 12.02 12.09
CA ARG A 32 13.62 12.67 10.81
C ARG A 32 12.84 13.97 10.98
N SER A 33 13.47 15.09 10.66
CA SER A 33 12.88 16.44 10.78
C SER A 33 12.03 16.92 9.59
N GLY A 34 11.60 16.05 8.66
CA GLY A 34 10.84 16.50 7.49
C GLY A 34 10.08 15.42 6.73
N THR A 35 9.12 15.84 5.91
CA THR A 35 8.25 14.95 5.11
C THR A 35 9.06 14.16 4.08
N ALA A 36 8.74 12.87 3.94
CA ALA A 36 9.27 11.99 2.90
C ALA A 36 8.20 11.72 1.84
N THR A 37 8.63 11.51 0.60
CA THR A 37 7.78 11.07 -0.50
C THR A 37 7.73 9.56 -0.55
N LEU A 38 6.55 9.02 -0.84
CA LEU A 38 6.29 7.59 -0.91
C LEU A 38 5.84 7.17 -2.31
N VAL A 39 6.29 5.99 -2.74
CA VAL A 39 5.76 5.27 -3.91
C VAL A 39 5.51 3.82 -3.50
N ARG A 40 4.31 3.32 -3.73
CA ARG A 40 3.88 1.99 -3.29
C ARG A 40 3.27 1.18 -4.42
N PHE A 41 3.74 -0.04 -4.56
CA PHE A 41 3.19 -1.06 -5.46
C PHE A 41 2.58 -2.18 -4.61
N GLY A 42 1.27 -2.37 -4.74
CA GLY A 42 0.51 -3.34 -3.96
C GLY A 42 -0.21 -4.38 -4.82
N LEU A 43 -0.34 -5.58 -4.27
CA LEU A 43 -1.15 -6.66 -4.82
C LEU A 43 -2.08 -7.18 -3.72
N SER A 44 -3.39 -7.08 -3.97
CA SER A 44 -4.41 -7.58 -3.05
C SER A 44 -5.14 -8.77 -3.65
N THR A 45 -5.55 -9.72 -2.82
CA THR A 45 -6.39 -10.85 -3.24
C THR A 45 -7.82 -10.42 -3.61
N THR A 46 -8.60 -11.38 -4.12
CA THR A 46 -9.89 -11.20 -4.79
C THR A 46 -10.75 -10.02 -4.28
N PRO A 47 -11.14 -9.08 -5.15
CA PRO A 47 -11.89 -7.90 -4.75
C PRO A 47 -13.36 -8.16 -4.35
N LYS A 48 -13.83 -9.41 -4.47
CA LYS A 48 -15.22 -9.80 -4.19
C LYS A 48 -15.47 -10.17 -2.72
N THR A 49 -14.43 -10.25 -1.90
CA THR A 49 -14.53 -10.62 -0.48
C THR A 49 -14.34 -9.41 0.42
N MET A 50 -14.95 -9.46 1.60
CA MET A 50 -14.74 -8.49 2.67
C MET A 50 -13.28 -8.49 3.13
N PHE A 51 -12.72 -9.68 3.37
CA PHE A 51 -11.32 -9.83 3.75
C PHE A 51 -10.46 -10.06 2.52
N ARG A 52 -9.41 -9.25 2.39
CA ARG A 52 -8.40 -9.37 1.35
C ARG A 52 -7.04 -9.40 2.00
N LEU A 53 -6.13 -10.20 1.47
CA LEU A 53 -4.73 -10.17 1.85
C LEU A 53 -4.02 -9.23 0.89
N ASN A 54 -3.30 -8.25 1.41
CA ASN A 54 -2.49 -7.34 0.63
C ASN A 54 -1.00 -7.60 0.91
N THR A 55 -0.21 -7.60 -0.15
CA THR A 55 1.25 -7.46 -0.08
C THR A 55 1.64 -6.20 -0.83
N ALA A 56 2.65 -5.48 -0.36
CA ALA A 56 3.16 -4.33 -1.08
C ALA A 56 4.66 -4.13 -0.89
N PHE A 57 5.25 -3.43 -1.84
CA PHE A 57 6.54 -2.79 -1.70
C PHE A 57 6.35 -1.28 -1.71
N THR A 58 6.91 -0.59 -0.73
CA THR A 58 6.91 0.87 -0.63
C THR A 58 8.33 1.37 -0.65
N TYR A 59 8.64 2.27 -1.58
CA TYR A 59 9.87 3.05 -1.53
C TYR A 59 9.57 4.43 -0.93
N GLN A 60 10.42 4.86 -0.01
CA GLN A 60 10.33 6.16 0.65
C GLN A 60 11.65 6.90 0.58
N SER A 61 11.58 8.21 0.32
CA SER A 61 12.75 9.08 0.30
C SER A 61 12.43 10.45 0.86
N GLY A 62 13.33 11.01 1.66
CA GLY A 62 13.13 12.29 2.34
C GLY A 62 14.43 13.02 2.66
N SER A 63 14.33 13.97 3.57
CA SER A 63 15.48 14.76 4.05
C SER A 63 16.55 13.89 4.72
N ASN A 64 17.73 14.47 5.00
CA ASN A 64 18.84 13.82 5.71
C ASN A 64 19.34 12.51 5.06
N SER A 65 19.30 12.43 3.72
CA SER A 65 19.64 11.21 2.97
C SER A 65 18.81 9.99 3.40
N PHE A 66 17.56 10.23 3.81
CA PHE A 66 16.62 9.16 4.11
C PHE A 66 16.15 8.50 2.83
N SER A 67 16.32 7.18 2.76
CA SER A 67 15.88 6.33 1.67
C SER A 67 15.63 4.93 2.21
N GLN A 68 14.45 4.36 2.00
CA GLN A 68 14.12 3.04 2.50
C GLN A 68 13.10 2.32 1.61
N GLY A 69 13.23 1.01 1.53
CA GLY A 69 12.25 0.12 0.91
C GLY A 69 11.59 -0.73 1.99
N ASP A 70 10.27 -0.68 2.07
CA ASP A 70 9.43 -1.47 2.98
C ASP A 70 8.69 -2.55 2.22
N PHE A 71 8.80 -3.79 2.67
CA PHE A 71 7.89 -4.86 2.29
C PHE A 71 6.79 -4.98 3.33
N THR A 72 5.54 -4.98 2.88
CA THR A 72 4.37 -5.11 3.75
C THR A 72 3.51 -6.31 3.40
N LEU A 73 2.85 -6.86 4.41
CA LEU A 73 1.88 -7.94 4.29
C LEU A 73 0.80 -7.77 5.36
N GLY A 74 -0.48 -7.84 4.97
CA GLY A 74 -1.55 -7.89 5.95
C GLY A 74 -2.96 -7.79 5.39
N PRO A 75 -3.97 -7.91 6.28
CA PRO A 75 -5.37 -7.87 5.90
C PRO A 75 -5.87 -6.46 5.55
N TYR A 76 -6.75 -6.43 4.55
CA TYR A 76 -7.65 -5.32 4.23
C TYR A 76 -9.08 -5.80 4.44
N ILE A 77 -9.91 -4.98 5.07
CA ILE A 77 -11.30 -5.26 5.37
C ILE A 77 -12.15 -4.25 4.61
N TYR A 78 -13.01 -4.72 3.72
CA TYR A 78 -13.96 -3.95 2.92
C TYR A 78 -15.38 -4.23 3.41
N PRO A 79 -15.92 -3.44 4.37
CA PRO A 79 -17.21 -3.74 4.99
C PRO A 79 -18.36 -3.78 4.00
N LEU A 80 -18.28 -3.00 2.92
CA LEU A 80 -19.31 -2.89 1.89
C LEU A 80 -19.06 -3.79 0.66
N ALA A 81 -18.14 -4.76 0.75
CA ALA A 81 -17.83 -5.64 -0.38
C ALA A 81 -19.06 -6.42 -0.90
N TYR A 82 -20.01 -6.75 -0.01
CA TYR A 82 -21.26 -7.43 -0.36
C TYR A 82 -22.17 -6.59 -1.29
N MET A 83 -22.03 -5.27 -1.28
CA MET A 83 -22.76 -4.38 -2.18
C MET A 83 -22.16 -4.37 -3.59
N GLY A 84 -20.94 -4.88 -3.76
CA GLY A 84 -20.22 -4.96 -5.03
C GLY A 84 -20.13 -3.60 -5.73
N ARG A 85 -20.45 -3.57 -7.03
CA ARG A 85 -20.41 -2.37 -7.86
C ARG A 85 -21.61 -1.44 -7.68
N LYS A 86 -22.52 -1.74 -6.76
CA LYS A 86 -23.71 -0.89 -6.53
C LYS A 86 -23.35 0.39 -5.76
N THR A 87 -22.17 0.45 -5.15
CA THR A 87 -21.67 1.66 -4.49
C THR A 87 -20.55 2.28 -5.30
N PRO A 88 -20.53 3.62 -5.47
CA PRO A 88 -19.44 4.31 -6.16
C PRO A 88 -18.14 4.30 -5.34
N GLY A 89 -18.23 4.03 -4.03
CA GLY A 89 -17.09 3.95 -3.11
C GLY A 89 -17.13 2.69 -2.27
N GLN A 90 -15.94 2.16 -1.97
CA GLN A 90 -15.71 0.99 -1.14
C GLN A 90 -14.75 1.39 -0.02
N PRO A 91 -15.26 1.75 1.17
CA PRO A 91 -14.40 2.05 2.31
C PRO A 91 -13.67 0.77 2.74
N PHE A 92 -12.46 0.94 3.25
CA PHE A 92 -11.66 -0.16 3.79
C PHE A 92 -10.87 0.25 5.01
N LEU A 93 -10.54 -0.75 5.82
CA LEU A 93 -9.57 -0.68 6.91
C LEU A 93 -8.43 -1.64 6.60
N PHE A 94 -7.22 -1.35 7.07
CA PHE A 94 -6.10 -2.26 6.91
C PHE A 94 -5.18 -2.27 8.13
N ALA A 95 -4.51 -3.40 8.29
CA ALA A 95 -3.40 -3.56 9.23
C ALA A 95 -2.33 -4.41 8.52
N GLU A 96 -1.10 -3.93 8.48
CA GLU A 96 -0.01 -4.60 7.76
C GLU A 96 1.22 -4.69 8.63
N GLY A 97 1.82 -5.87 8.71
CA GLY A 97 3.20 -6.01 9.20
C GLY A 97 4.17 -5.53 8.12
N LYS A 98 5.31 -5.00 8.54
CA LYS A 98 6.33 -4.50 7.63
C LYS A 98 7.75 -4.80 8.07
N ILE A 99 8.61 -4.97 7.08
CA ILE A 99 10.06 -5.00 7.23
C ILE A 99 10.69 -4.07 6.20
N GLY A 100 11.52 -3.16 6.67
CA GLY A 100 12.14 -2.10 5.90
C GLY A 100 13.66 -2.20 5.91
N PHE A 101 14.27 -1.85 4.78
CA PHE A 101 15.72 -1.74 4.65
C PHE A 101 16.06 -0.44 3.96
N GLY A 102 17.02 0.29 4.52
CA GLY A 102 17.35 1.61 3.99
C GLY A 102 18.54 2.26 4.65
N SER A 103 18.56 3.58 4.55
CA SER A 103 19.56 4.43 5.17
C SER A 103 18.97 5.73 5.68
N MET A 104 19.56 6.27 6.74
CA MET A 104 19.33 7.62 7.25
C MET A 104 20.66 8.20 7.71
N ALA A 105 20.93 9.47 7.41
CA ALA A 105 22.21 10.12 7.74
C ALA A 105 23.44 9.29 7.33
N LYS A 106 23.35 8.62 6.16
CA LYS A 106 24.37 7.72 5.58
C LYS A 106 24.68 6.46 6.39
N LYS A 107 23.88 6.11 7.39
CA LYS A 107 23.96 4.83 8.12
C LYS A 107 22.87 3.88 7.62
N SER A 108 23.22 2.60 7.48
CA SER A 108 22.24 1.56 7.17
C SER A 108 21.24 1.42 8.32
N ARG A 109 19.96 1.23 8.00
CA ARG A 109 18.90 0.92 8.94
C ARG A 109 18.09 -0.28 8.46
N THR A 110 17.71 -1.12 9.42
CA THR A 110 16.69 -2.15 9.24
C THR A 110 15.56 -1.82 10.19
N ASP A 111 14.35 -1.90 9.68
CA ASP A 111 13.16 -1.47 10.38
C ASP A 111 12.12 -2.60 10.38
N SER A 112 11.38 -2.76 11.47
CA SER A 112 10.26 -3.69 11.53
C SER A 112 9.16 -3.10 12.38
N GLY A 113 7.92 -3.27 11.94
CA GLY A 113 6.78 -2.73 12.66
C GLY A 113 5.48 -3.04 11.98
N PHE A 114 4.51 -2.15 12.13
CA PHE A 114 3.22 -2.27 11.49
C PHE A 114 2.72 -0.94 10.94
N GLY A 115 1.74 -1.02 10.06
CA GLY A 115 0.95 0.12 9.58
C GLY A 115 -0.51 -0.21 9.75
N MET A 116 -1.29 0.73 10.27
CA MET A 116 -2.74 0.60 10.38
C MET A 116 -3.41 1.81 9.77
N GLY A 117 -4.53 1.62 9.12
CA GLY A 117 -5.18 2.75 8.47
C GLY A 117 -6.55 2.46 7.91
N ALA A 118 -7.07 3.49 7.27
CA ALA A 118 -8.38 3.49 6.65
C ALA A 118 -8.31 4.22 5.31
N GLY A 119 -9.21 3.85 4.41
CA GLY A 119 -9.28 4.48 3.10
C GLY A 119 -10.59 4.22 2.38
N ILE A 120 -10.65 4.71 1.16
CA ILE A 120 -11.77 4.51 0.26
C ILE A 120 -11.27 4.26 -1.17
N ASP A 121 -11.77 3.19 -1.78
CA ASP A 121 -11.62 2.91 -3.20
C ASP A 121 -12.84 3.48 -3.94
N LEU A 122 -12.64 4.49 -4.77
CA LEU A 122 -13.67 5.06 -5.64
C LEU A 122 -13.64 4.34 -6.99
N GLN A 123 -14.73 3.68 -7.35
CA GLN A 123 -14.86 2.97 -8.60
C GLN A 123 -15.30 3.92 -9.72
N MET A 124 -14.33 4.45 -10.46
CA MET A 124 -14.59 5.33 -11.61
C MET A 124 -14.80 4.57 -12.92
N PHE A 125 -14.19 3.39 -13.07
CA PHE A 125 -14.25 2.60 -14.29
C PHE A 125 -14.68 1.16 -14.02
N LYS A 126 -14.94 0.41 -15.09
CA LYS A 126 -15.41 -0.98 -15.00
C LYS A 126 -14.52 -1.82 -14.09
N ASN A 127 -13.20 -1.69 -14.19
CA ASN A 127 -12.24 -2.52 -13.49
C ASN A 127 -11.15 -1.70 -12.76
N SER A 128 -11.29 -0.40 -12.67
CA SER A 128 -10.28 0.46 -12.07
C SER A 128 -10.88 1.68 -11.40
N GLY A 129 -10.07 2.35 -10.61
CA GLY A 129 -10.50 3.51 -9.86
C GLY A 129 -9.35 4.12 -9.09
N PHE A 130 -9.71 5.02 -8.18
CA PHE A 130 -8.75 5.72 -7.34
C PHE A 130 -8.89 5.28 -5.89
N THR A 131 -7.77 5.27 -5.19
CA THR A 131 -7.67 4.98 -3.76
C THR A 131 -7.21 6.22 -3.04
N PHE A 132 -7.85 6.52 -1.93
CA PHE A 132 -7.38 7.48 -0.94
C PHE A 132 -7.28 6.77 0.40
N SER A 133 -6.16 6.90 1.10
CA SER A 133 -6.03 6.34 2.44
C SER A 133 -5.11 7.14 3.34
N VAL A 134 -5.32 6.96 4.65
CA VAL A 134 -4.45 7.45 5.72
C VAL A 134 -3.94 6.23 6.46
N GLU A 135 -2.65 6.23 6.78
CA GLU A 135 -1.95 5.20 7.53
C GLU A 135 -1.26 5.83 8.74
N GLN A 136 -1.48 5.29 9.93
CA GLN A 136 -0.51 5.40 11.02
C GLN A 136 0.55 4.33 10.81
N HIS A 137 1.77 4.75 10.55
CA HIS A 137 2.93 3.90 10.48
C HIS A 137 3.62 3.91 11.84
N SER A 138 3.86 2.71 12.40
CA SER A 138 4.62 2.53 13.63
C SER A 138 5.69 1.48 13.40
N ALA A 139 6.94 1.91 13.30
CA ALA A 139 8.09 1.03 13.27
C ALA A 139 9.22 1.65 14.10
N SER A 140 10.44 1.76 13.57
CA SER A 140 11.54 2.47 14.25
C SER A 140 11.26 3.95 14.41
N GLU A 141 10.43 4.51 13.53
CA GLU A 141 9.85 5.85 13.68
C GLU A 141 8.33 5.74 13.52
N SER A 142 7.60 6.51 14.32
CA SER A 142 6.17 6.72 14.14
C SER A 142 5.90 7.85 13.14
N SER A 143 4.90 7.68 12.28
CA SER A 143 4.53 8.69 11.29
C SER A 143 3.11 8.52 10.79
N THR A 144 2.56 9.64 10.29
CA THR A 144 1.32 9.64 9.52
C THR A 144 1.64 9.65 8.03
N ARG A 145 1.04 8.72 7.28
CA ARG A 145 1.15 8.66 5.82
C ARG A 145 -0.19 8.92 5.16
N LEU A 146 -0.14 9.74 4.11
CA LEU A 146 -1.26 10.00 3.22
C LEU A 146 -0.98 9.36 1.87
N TRP A 147 -1.99 8.67 1.33
CA TRP A 147 -1.89 7.95 0.08
C TRP A 147 -2.95 8.40 -0.91
N PHE A 148 -2.52 8.59 -2.15
CA PHE A 148 -3.38 8.69 -3.32
C PHE A 148 -2.89 7.68 -4.36
N GLY A 149 -3.79 6.89 -4.90
CA GLY A 149 -3.41 5.85 -5.84
C GLY A 149 -4.45 5.49 -6.86
N PHE A 150 -4.02 4.67 -7.79
CA PHE A 150 -4.82 4.04 -8.80
C PHE A 150 -4.81 2.54 -8.57
N TYR A 151 -5.99 1.91 -8.69
CA TYR A 151 -6.11 0.46 -8.62
C TYR A 151 -6.72 -0.12 -9.90
N TRP A 152 -6.38 -1.36 -10.19
CA TRP A 152 -6.88 -2.11 -11.34
C TRP A 152 -7.14 -3.58 -10.99
N ARG A 153 -8.20 -4.16 -11.57
CA ARG A 153 -8.76 -5.51 -11.33
C ARG A 153 -9.01 -6.27 -12.64
#